data_AF-A0A2D6TV25-F1
#
_entry.id   AF-A0A2D6TV25-F1
#
_cell.length_a   1.000
_cell.length_b   1.000
_cell.length_c   1.000
_cell.angle_alpha   90.00
_cell.angle_beta   90.00
_cell.angle_gamma   90.00
#
_symmetry.space_group_name_H-M   'P 1'
#
loop_
_entity.id
_entity.type
_entity.pdbx_description
1 polymer ?
#
loop_
_entity_poly.entity_id
_entity_poly.type
_entity_poly.pdbx_seq_one_letter_code
_entity_poly.pdbx_strand_id
1 'polypeptide(L)'
;MSEALTKYHRNNHKKVLAVEDDATSRFVLVNLLEELGYDPIEAEDGREALAIMENDINRPDIIVLDKIMPGMDGLEVVLQLKKDPALSHIPIVMVTGSKTPEEVKEGIDAGVFYYLVKPYEEEVFKSVIDAAMREADRRTTLRADLKKHQTSFGFINKAEFTIRTIDEAEDLACFIANCFPNPDRALPGLASLLVNAVEHGNLELGYEEKSVLLKSGKWKEILDLRQRQDNFKDRAVQVTLERNAERTLVNILDEGQGFDWKEYMDIDPSRALETHGRGIAQANKISFDNLEYSPKGNAVTAIARAETSILW
;
A
#
# COMPACT_ATOMS: atom_id res chain seq x y z
N MET A 1 -3.22 37.59 -40.90
CA MET A 1 -2.40 37.18 -39.74
C MET A 1 -3.29 36.54 -38.67
N SER A 2 -4.03 35.47 -39.02
CA SER A 2 -5.03 34.84 -38.12
C SER A 2 -5.18 33.31 -38.27
N GLU A 3 -4.39 32.64 -39.12
CA GLU A 3 -4.52 31.18 -39.36
C GLU A 3 -3.31 30.36 -38.88
N ALA A 4 -2.34 31.00 -38.21
CA ALA A 4 -1.08 30.34 -37.81
C ALA A 4 -0.92 30.11 -36.30
N LEU A 5 -1.95 30.39 -35.47
CA LEU A 5 -1.87 30.22 -34.01
C LEU A 5 -2.69 29.06 -33.44
N THR A 6 -3.37 28.26 -34.27
CA THR A 6 -4.17 27.10 -33.83
C THR A 6 -3.46 25.78 -34.12
N LYS A 7 -2.15 25.66 -33.85
CA LYS A 7 -1.41 24.41 -34.12
C LYS A 7 -0.50 23.89 -33.00
N TYR A 8 -0.60 24.42 -31.77
CA TYR A 8 0.19 23.90 -30.64
C TYR A 8 -0.54 23.94 -29.28
N HIS A 9 -1.82 23.57 -29.24
CA HIS A 9 -2.35 22.92 -28.04
C HIS A 9 -2.25 21.42 -28.27
N ARG A 10 -1.36 20.74 -27.53
CA ARG A 10 -1.55 19.31 -27.25
C ARG A 10 -2.87 19.22 -26.50
N ASN A 11 -3.98 19.06 -27.21
CA ASN A 11 -5.26 18.69 -26.61
C ASN A 11 -5.08 17.28 -26.08
N ASN A 12 -4.72 17.15 -24.81
CA ASN A 12 -4.62 15.89 -24.10
C ASN A 12 -6.04 15.47 -23.71
N HIS A 13 -6.85 15.09 -24.71
CA HIS A 13 -8.20 14.54 -24.47
C HIS A 13 -8.04 13.28 -23.62
N LYS A 14 -8.87 13.17 -22.58
CA LYS A 14 -8.85 12.03 -21.66
C LYS A 14 -9.34 10.79 -22.40
N LYS A 15 -8.57 9.71 -22.30
CA LYS A 15 -8.88 8.43 -22.96
C LYS A 15 -9.93 7.67 -22.18
N VAL A 16 -10.99 7.22 -22.84
CA VAL A 16 -12.09 6.49 -22.21
C VAL A 16 -12.24 5.13 -22.88
N LEU A 17 -12.02 4.04 -22.13
CA LEU A 17 -12.32 2.71 -22.65
C LEU A 17 -13.82 2.45 -22.52
N ALA A 18 -14.51 2.34 -23.65
CA ALA A 18 -15.93 2.02 -23.77
C ALA A 18 -16.08 0.53 -24.10
N VAL A 19 -16.57 -0.25 -23.13
CA VAL A 19 -16.74 -1.70 -23.23
C VAL A 19 -18.23 -2.03 -23.28
N GLU A 20 -18.70 -2.50 -24.43
CA GLU A 20 -20.12 -2.74 -24.71
C GLU A 20 -20.24 -3.77 -25.84
N ASP A 21 -20.98 -4.86 -25.63
CA ASP A 21 -21.09 -5.95 -26.59
C ASP A 21 -22.05 -5.65 -27.75
N ASP A 22 -23.16 -4.94 -27.48
CA ASP A 22 -24.08 -4.52 -28.53
C ASP A 22 -23.49 -3.39 -29.38
N ALA A 23 -23.25 -3.68 -30.67
CA ALA A 23 -22.61 -2.73 -31.59
C ALA A 23 -23.38 -1.40 -31.73
N THR A 24 -24.71 -1.42 -31.60
CA THR A 24 -25.52 -0.19 -31.69
C THR A 24 -25.33 0.66 -30.45
N SER A 25 -25.42 0.05 -29.27
CA SER A 25 -25.21 0.70 -27.98
C SER A 25 -23.78 1.21 -27.84
N ARG A 26 -22.80 0.45 -28.33
CA ARG A 26 -21.38 0.85 -28.34
C ARG A 26 -21.18 2.08 -29.22
N PHE A 27 -21.75 2.07 -30.43
CA PHE A 27 -21.70 3.23 -31.32
C PHE A 27 -22.30 4.49 -30.65
N VAL A 28 -23.45 4.36 -29.98
CA VAL A 28 -24.07 5.49 -29.25
C VAL A 28 -23.17 6.00 -28.12
N LEU A 29 -22.59 5.10 -27.32
CA LEU A 29 -21.67 5.44 -26.23
C LEU A 29 -20.41 6.15 -26.74
N VAL A 30 -19.82 5.67 -27.83
CA VAL A 30 -18.62 6.26 -28.44
C VAL A 30 -18.91 7.67 -28.95
N ASN A 31 -19.98 7.86 -29.72
CA ASN A 31 -20.32 9.21 -30.21
C ASN A 31 -20.60 10.17 -29.06
N LEU A 32 -21.30 9.72 -28.01
CA LEU A 32 -21.55 10.54 -26.81
C LEU A 32 -20.23 10.97 -26.15
N LEU A 33 -19.26 10.06 -26.04
CA LEU A 33 -17.94 10.37 -25.49
C LEU A 33 -17.18 11.38 -26.36
N GLU A 34 -17.20 11.22 -27.68
CA GLU A 34 -16.57 12.17 -28.62
C GLU A 34 -17.20 13.56 -28.54
N GLU A 35 -18.54 13.65 -28.51
CA GLU A 35 -19.29 14.91 -28.38
C GLU A 35 -18.95 15.63 -27.07
N LEU A 36 -18.74 14.87 -25.99
CA LEU A 36 -18.30 15.38 -24.69
C LEU A 36 -16.80 15.75 -24.65
N GLY A 37 -16.06 15.51 -25.73
CA GLY A 37 -14.64 15.86 -25.88
C GLY A 37 -13.67 14.85 -25.28
N TYR A 38 -14.06 13.58 -25.16
CA TYR A 38 -13.20 12.47 -24.78
C TYR A 38 -12.57 11.79 -26.00
N ASP A 39 -11.53 10.96 -25.76
CA ASP A 39 -10.89 10.11 -26.77
C ASP A 39 -11.29 8.65 -26.51
N PRO A 40 -12.38 8.15 -27.11
CA PRO A 40 -12.87 6.80 -26.82
C PRO A 40 -11.99 5.73 -27.45
N ILE A 41 -11.78 4.65 -26.69
CA ILE A 41 -11.22 3.38 -27.15
C ILE A 41 -12.34 2.36 -27.02
N GLU A 42 -12.62 1.62 -28.10
CA GLU A 42 -13.70 0.65 -28.13
C GLU A 42 -13.21 -0.74 -27.72
N ALA A 43 -14.06 -1.47 -27.00
CA ALA A 43 -13.96 -2.91 -26.81
C ALA A 43 -15.36 -3.54 -26.92
N GLU A 44 -15.46 -4.65 -27.65
CA GLU A 44 -16.72 -5.39 -27.84
C GLU A 44 -16.96 -6.45 -26.76
N ASP A 45 -15.95 -6.81 -25.97
CA ASP A 45 -16.10 -7.72 -24.85
C ASP A 45 -15.05 -7.49 -23.75
N GLY A 46 -15.21 -8.22 -22.63
CA GLY A 46 -14.28 -8.16 -21.51
C GLY A 46 -12.85 -8.63 -21.81
N ARG A 47 -12.66 -9.53 -22.79
CA ARG A 47 -11.32 -10.02 -23.16
C ARG A 47 -10.56 -8.99 -23.97
N GLU A 48 -11.22 -8.36 -24.94
CA GLU A 48 -10.66 -7.25 -25.70
C GLU A 48 -10.32 -6.09 -24.76
N ALA A 49 -11.22 -5.76 -23.81
CA ALA A 49 -10.95 -4.76 -22.79
C ALA A 49 -9.67 -5.08 -22.01
N LEU A 50 -9.50 -6.30 -21.52
CA LEU A 50 -8.28 -6.71 -20.79
C LEU A 50 -7.03 -6.66 -21.67
N ALA A 51 -7.11 -7.10 -22.94
CA ALA A 51 -5.99 -7.05 -23.88
C ALA A 51 -5.53 -5.62 -24.18
N ILE A 52 -6.46 -4.67 -24.28
CA ILE A 52 -6.14 -3.24 -24.43
C ILE A 52 -5.37 -2.72 -23.21
N MET A 53 -5.74 -3.17 -22.01
CA MET A 53 -5.12 -2.74 -20.74
C MET A 53 -3.68 -3.24 -20.56
N GLU A 54 -3.29 -4.31 -21.25
CA GLU A 54 -1.90 -4.81 -21.27
C GLU A 54 -0.94 -3.87 -22.05
N ASN A 55 -1.47 -2.96 -22.88
CA ASN A 55 -0.67 -2.04 -23.69
C ASN A 55 -0.53 -0.65 -23.05
N ASP A 56 0.64 -0.38 -22.46
CA ASP A 56 0.92 0.86 -21.72
C ASP A 56 0.81 2.15 -22.55
N ILE A 57 0.93 2.11 -23.88
CA ILE A 57 0.86 3.30 -24.74
C ILE A 57 -0.58 3.85 -24.83
N ASN A 58 -1.58 2.98 -24.67
CA ASN A 58 -2.99 3.30 -24.85
C ASN A 58 -3.83 3.14 -23.59
N ARG A 59 -3.19 3.17 -22.42
CA ARG A 59 -3.90 2.99 -21.16
C ARG A 59 -4.96 4.10 -20.96
N PRO A 60 -6.23 3.74 -20.73
CA PRO A 60 -7.31 4.70 -20.57
C PRO A 60 -7.25 5.41 -19.20
N ASP A 61 -7.80 6.62 -19.14
CA ASP A 61 -7.96 7.38 -17.90
C ASP A 61 -9.18 6.90 -17.08
N ILE A 62 -10.16 6.29 -17.73
CA ILE A 62 -11.37 5.73 -17.13
C ILE A 62 -11.96 4.62 -18.01
N ILE A 63 -12.68 3.70 -17.40
CA ILE A 63 -13.39 2.63 -18.10
C ILE A 63 -14.89 2.82 -17.88
N VAL A 64 -15.65 2.80 -18.97
CA VAL A 64 -17.11 2.69 -18.98
C VAL A 64 -17.45 1.29 -19.45
N LEU A 65 -18.06 0.49 -18.59
CA LEU A 65 -18.16 -0.95 -18.76
C LEU A 65 -19.60 -1.42 -18.62
N ASP A 66 -20.16 -2.07 -19.63
CA ASP A 66 -21.42 -2.79 -19.45
C ASP A 66 -21.22 -3.93 -18.44
N LYS A 67 -22.17 -4.05 -17.52
CA LYS A 67 -22.26 -5.17 -16.59
C LYS A 67 -22.58 -6.45 -17.34
N ILE A 68 -23.59 -6.45 -18.21
CA ILE A 68 -24.12 -7.68 -18.78
C ILE A 68 -23.55 -7.86 -20.19
N MET A 69 -22.54 -8.71 -20.31
CA MET A 69 -21.93 -9.08 -21.60
C MET A 69 -21.82 -10.61 -21.74
N PRO A 70 -21.95 -11.15 -22.96
CA PRO A 70 -21.79 -12.58 -23.21
C PRO A 70 -20.35 -13.04 -22.98
N GLY A 71 -20.19 -14.22 -22.38
CA GLY A 71 -18.90 -14.88 -22.19
C GLY A 71 -18.11 -14.41 -20.97
N MET A 72 -17.92 -13.10 -20.80
CA MET A 72 -17.29 -12.53 -19.60
C MET A 72 -18.12 -11.36 -19.09
N ASP A 73 -18.66 -11.50 -17.87
CA ASP A 73 -19.41 -10.47 -17.18
C ASP A 73 -18.51 -9.26 -16.85
N GLY A 74 -19.04 -8.04 -16.92
CA GLY A 74 -18.32 -6.83 -16.53
C GLY A 74 -17.77 -6.89 -15.10
N LEU A 75 -18.44 -7.56 -14.15
CA LEU A 75 -17.90 -7.78 -12.81
C LEU A 75 -16.61 -8.63 -12.81
N GLU A 76 -16.52 -9.63 -13.69
CA GLU A 76 -15.30 -10.44 -13.82
C GLU A 76 -14.13 -9.60 -14.34
N VAL A 77 -14.39 -8.71 -15.30
CA VAL A 77 -13.40 -7.75 -15.81
C VAL A 77 -12.89 -6.86 -14.68
N VAL A 78 -13.80 -6.29 -13.88
CA VAL A 78 -13.44 -5.46 -12.71
C VAL A 78 -12.52 -6.22 -11.76
N LEU A 79 -12.88 -7.44 -11.38
CA LEU A 79 -12.09 -8.25 -10.45
C LEU A 79 -10.69 -8.56 -11.00
N GLN A 80 -10.55 -8.78 -12.32
CA GLN A 80 -9.24 -8.99 -12.93
C GLN A 80 -8.40 -7.72 -12.93
N LEU A 81 -8.98 -6.58 -13.33
CA LEU A 81 -8.30 -5.29 -13.33
C LEU A 81 -7.86 -4.85 -11.93
N LYS A 82 -8.67 -5.14 -10.90
CA LYS A 82 -8.33 -4.81 -9.50
C LYS A 82 -7.23 -5.68 -8.90
N LYS A 83 -6.97 -6.88 -9.45
CA LYS A 83 -5.86 -7.76 -9.02
C LYS A 83 -4.50 -7.25 -9.46
N ASP A 84 -4.43 -6.50 -10.56
CA ASP A 84 -3.18 -5.91 -11.04
C ASP A 84 -2.93 -4.57 -10.33
N PRO A 85 -1.86 -4.41 -9.53
CA PRO A 85 -1.53 -3.14 -8.87
C PRO A 85 -1.38 -1.99 -9.87
N ALA A 86 -0.87 -2.25 -11.07
CA ALA A 86 -0.71 -1.26 -12.11
C ALA A 86 -2.06 -0.77 -12.65
N LEU A 87 -3.11 -1.59 -12.69
CA LEU A 87 -4.41 -1.24 -13.28
C LEU A 87 -5.46 -0.88 -12.23
N SER A 88 -5.27 -1.32 -10.99
CA SER A 88 -6.23 -1.19 -9.87
C SER A 88 -6.70 0.23 -9.59
N HIS A 89 -5.90 1.23 -9.96
CA HIS A 89 -6.15 2.65 -9.71
C HIS A 89 -7.09 3.31 -10.74
N ILE A 90 -7.29 2.67 -11.90
CA ILE A 90 -8.11 3.23 -12.97
C ILE A 90 -9.59 3.18 -12.53
N PRO A 91 -10.32 4.31 -12.61
CA PRO A 91 -11.72 4.36 -12.25
C PRO A 91 -12.57 3.56 -13.25
N ILE A 92 -13.56 2.85 -12.74
CA ILE A 92 -14.50 2.06 -13.53
C ILE A 92 -15.92 2.53 -13.22
N VAL A 93 -16.65 2.94 -14.25
CA VAL A 93 -18.08 3.28 -14.21
C VAL A 93 -18.83 2.15 -14.85
N MET A 94 -19.61 1.43 -14.05
CA MET A 94 -20.40 0.32 -14.55
C MET A 94 -21.76 0.80 -15.05
N VAL A 95 -22.11 0.38 -16.27
CA VAL A 95 -23.37 0.67 -16.92
C VAL A 95 -24.25 -0.58 -16.85
N THR A 96 -25.54 -0.41 -16.56
CA THR A 96 -26.44 -1.56 -16.40
C THR A 96 -27.89 -1.18 -16.72
N GLY A 97 -28.71 -2.16 -17.12
CA GLY A 97 -30.16 -1.95 -17.33
C GLY A 97 -31.00 -1.97 -16.05
N SER A 98 -30.43 -2.36 -14.91
CA SER A 98 -31.13 -2.46 -13.62
C SER A 98 -30.22 -2.02 -12.48
N LYS A 99 -30.81 -1.43 -11.43
CA LYS A 99 -30.09 -1.03 -10.22
C LYS A 99 -30.82 -1.54 -8.99
N THR A 100 -30.77 -2.85 -8.75
CA THR A 100 -31.25 -3.38 -7.46
C THR A 100 -30.22 -3.10 -6.36
N PRO A 101 -30.64 -3.01 -5.08
CA PRO A 101 -29.71 -2.83 -3.96
C PRO A 101 -28.63 -3.91 -3.89
N GLU A 102 -28.96 -5.15 -4.24
CA GLU A 102 -28.04 -6.28 -4.29
C GLU A 102 -26.96 -6.09 -5.36
N GLU A 103 -27.36 -5.63 -6.56
CA GLU A 103 -26.45 -5.38 -7.67
C GLU A 103 -25.49 -4.22 -7.41
N VAL A 104 -25.95 -3.19 -6.70
CA VAL A 104 -25.11 -2.06 -6.28
C VAL A 104 -24.09 -2.51 -5.24
N LYS A 105 -24.52 -3.32 -4.28
CA LYS A 105 -23.63 -3.86 -3.25
C LYS A 105 -22.52 -4.71 -3.88
N GLU A 106 -22.86 -5.59 -4.82
CA GLU A 106 -21.93 -6.51 -5.46
C GLU A 106 -20.75 -5.80 -6.14
N GLY A 107 -20.98 -4.73 -6.92
CA GLY A 107 -19.87 -4.02 -7.55
C GLY A 107 -19.21 -2.96 -6.68
N ILE A 108 -19.86 -2.46 -5.61
CA ILE A 108 -19.12 -1.74 -4.56
C ILE A 108 -18.06 -2.68 -3.96
N ASP A 109 -18.45 -3.91 -3.63
CA ASP A 109 -17.54 -4.92 -3.08
C ASP A 109 -16.44 -5.31 -4.10
N ALA A 110 -16.73 -5.28 -5.40
CA ALA A 110 -15.75 -5.52 -6.47
C ALA A 110 -14.83 -4.31 -6.77
N GLY A 111 -15.12 -3.11 -6.26
CA GLY A 111 -14.29 -1.91 -6.46
C GLY A 111 -14.69 -1.02 -7.65
N VAL A 112 -15.96 -1.06 -8.06
CA VAL A 112 -16.56 -0.13 -9.04
C VAL A 112 -16.73 1.26 -8.40
N PHE A 113 -16.39 2.31 -9.15
CA PHE A 113 -16.45 3.68 -8.64
C PHE A 113 -17.87 4.23 -8.66
N TYR A 114 -18.59 4.05 -9.78
CA TYR A 114 -19.94 4.55 -9.96
C TYR A 114 -20.79 3.60 -10.81
N TYR A 115 -22.10 3.71 -10.64
CA TYR A 115 -23.11 2.98 -11.42
C TYR A 115 -24.00 3.92 -12.20
N LEU A 116 -24.29 3.53 -13.43
CA LEU A 116 -25.11 4.30 -14.34
C LEU A 116 -26.17 3.39 -14.99
N VAL A 117 -27.44 3.82 -14.96
CA VAL A 117 -28.56 2.99 -15.40
C VAL A 117 -28.99 3.39 -16.81
N LYS A 118 -29.11 2.42 -17.72
CA LYS A 118 -29.67 2.61 -19.07
C LYS A 118 -31.21 2.73 -19.00
N PRO A 119 -31.84 3.64 -19.76
CA PRO A 119 -31.24 4.74 -20.50
C PRO A 119 -30.85 5.89 -19.56
N TYR A 120 -29.79 6.61 -19.92
CA TYR A 120 -29.24 7.72 -19.14
C TYR A 120 -29.22 9.01 -19.95
N GLU A 121 -29.40 10.14 -19.27
CA GLU A 121 -29.28 11.47 -19.87
C GLU A 121 -27.79 11.87 -19.97
N GLU A 122 -27.44 12.60 -21.03
CA GLU A 122 -26.07 13.07 -21.30
C GLU A 122 -25.48 13.85 -20.10
N GLU A 123 -26.26 14.74 -19.48
CA GLU A 123 -25.80 15.53 -18.33
C GLU A 123 -25.44 14.65 -17.12
N VAL A 124 -26.22 13.59 -16.89
CA VAL A 124 -25.98 12.62 -15.81
C VAL A 124 -24.74 11.79 -16.12
N PHE A 125 -24.60 11.31 -17.36
CA PHE A 125 -23.43 10.59 -17.83
C PHE A 125 -22.16 11.40 -17.62
N LYS A 126 -22.13 12.62 -18.15
CA LYS A 126 -21.00 13.55 -17.99
C LYS A 126 -20.65 13.78 -16.52
N SER A 127 -21.66 14.05 -15.69
CA SER A 127 -21.44 14.32 -14.26
C SER A 127 -20.79 13.15 -13.53
N VAL A 128 -21.19 11.92 -13.86
CA VAL A 128 -20.63 10.69 -13.27
C VAL A 128 -19.19 10.47 -13.74
N ILE A 129 -18.91 10.61 -15.04
CA ILE A 129 -17.56 10.48 -15.60
C ILE A 129 -16.62 11.52 -14.99
N ASP A 130 -17.04 12.78 -14.94
CA ASP A 130 -16.25 13.87 -14.35
C ASP A 130 -15.96 13.61 -12.86
N ALA A 131 -16.94 13.08 -12.10
CA ALA A 131 -16.75 12.74 -10.70
C ALA A 131 -15.75 11.61 -10.50
N ALA A 132 -15.86 10.56 -11.32
CA ALA A 132 -14.95 9.42 -11.31
C ALA A 132 -13.51 9.82 -11.63
N MET A 133 -13.31 10.65 -12.66
CA MET A 133 -11.99 11.18 -13.02
C MET A 133 -11.40 12.06 -11.91
N ARG A 134 -12.17 13.00 -11.34
CA ARG A 134 -11.69 13.86 -10.24
C ARG A 134 -11.22 13.05 -9.03
N GLU A 135 -11.95 12.01 -8.65
CA GLU A 135 -11.57 11.15 -7.53
C GLU A 135 -10.32 10.32 -7.84
N ALA A 136 -10.19 9.83 -9.08
CA ALA A 136 -8.98 9.14 -9.52
C ALA A 136 -7.75 10.06 -9.55
N ASP A 137 -7.87 11.28 -10.09
CA ASP A 137 -6.82 12.29 -10.09
C ASP A 137 -6.40 12.66 -8.65
N ARG A 138 -7.37 12.81 -7.74
CA ARG A 138 -7.11 13.07 -6.32
C ARG A 138 -6.34 11.92 -5.67
N ARG A 139 -6.74 10.66 -5.90
CA ARG A 139 -6.04 9.47 -5.39
C ARG A 139 -4.63 9.33 -5.96
N THR A 140 -4.46 9.59 -7.25
CA THR A 140 -3.15 9.57 -7.91
C THR A 140 -2.25 10.66 -7.35
N THR A 141 -2.77 11.86 -7.15
CA THR A 141 -2.02 12.98 -6.55
C THR A 141 -1.59 12.65 -5.12
N LEU A 142 -2.50 12.15 -4.28
CA LEU A 142 -2.17 11.73 -2.91
C LEU A 142 -1.13 10.61 -2.86
N ARG A 143 -1.24 9.61 -3.75
CA ARG A 143 -0.23 8.55 -3.90
C ARG A 143 1.11 9.10 -4.39
N ALA A 144 1.09 10.05 -5.33
CA ALA A 144 2.28 10.71 -5.83
C ALA A 144 2.96 11.55 -4.75
N ASP A 145 2.20 12.26 -3.91
CA ASP A 145 2.72 13.03 -2.79
C ASP A 145 3.33 12.12 -1.71
N LEU A 146 2.67 10.99 -1.38
CA LEU A 146 3.25 9.95 -0.52
C LEU A 146 4.57 9.40 -1.09
N LYS A 147 4.62 9.13 -2.40
CA LYS A 147 5.83 8.65 -3.10
C LYS A 147 6.92 9.72 -3.21
N LYS A 148 6.55 11.00 -3.35
CA LYS A 148 7.48 12.14 -3.40
C LYS A 148 8.16 12.36 -2.06
N HIS A 149 7.47 12.10 -0.96
CA HIS A 149 8.10 12.04 0.35
C HIS A 149 9.11 10.88 0.45
N GLN A 150 8.80 9.68 -0.07
CA GLN A 150 9.76 8.56 -0.12
C GLN A 150 11.08 8.90 -0.85
N THR A 151 11.04 9.63 -1.98
CA THR A 151 12.29 10.09 -2.63
C THR A 151 13.15 10.99 -1.74
N SER A 152 12.55 11.73 -0.80
CA SER A 152 13.28 12.60 0.12
C SER A 152 14.01 11.78 1.20
N PHE A 153 13.41 10.70 1.69
CA PHE A 153 14.11 9.70 2.52
C PHE A 153 15.26 9.04 1.76
N GLY A 154 15.15 9.00 0.43
CA GLY A 154 16.22 8.61 -0.49
C GLY A 154 17.54 9.39 -0.33
N PHE A 155 17.55 10.56 0.31
CA PHE A 155 18.77 11.36 0.55
C PHE A 155 19.42 11.10 1.91
N ILE A 156 18.77 10.33 2.79
CA ILE A 156 19.30 10.04 4.12
C ILE A 156 20.33 8.91 4.00
N ASN A 157 21.61 9.27 4.12
CA ASN A 157 22.71 8.30 4.17
C ASN A 157 23.02 7.84 5.59
N LYS A 158 22.79 8.70 6.59
CA LYS A 158 22.96 8.38 8.01
C LYS A 158 21.97 9.18 8.86
N ALA A 159 21.37 8.54 9.85
CA ALA A 159 20.54 9.20 10.85
C ALA A 159 20.65 8.47 12.20
N GLU A 160 20.57 9.23 13.29
CA GLU A 160 20.62 8.72 14.65
C GLU A 160 19.37 9.19 15.40
N PHE A 161 18.75 8.26 16.13
CA PHE A 161 17.51 8.50 16.88
C PHE A 161 17.62 7.92 18.28
N THR A 162 16.87 8.51 19.19
CA THR A 162 16.73 8.02 20.55
C THR A 162 15.24 7.95 20.87
N ILE A 163 14.77 6.78 21.30
CA ILE A 163 13.38 6.54 21.69
C ILE A 163 13.30 5.88 23.07
N ARG A 164 12.18 6.03 23.76
CA ARG A 164 11.93 5.52 25.11
C ARG A 164 10.61 4.77 25.23
N THR A 165 9.61 5.10 24.41
CA THR A 165 8.26 4.54 24.52
C THR A 165 7.92 3.62 23.35
N ILE A 166 6.87 2.81 23.52
CA ILE A 166 6.34 1.95 22.44
C ILE A 166 5.75 2.82 21.32
N ASP A 167 5.03 3.89 21.67
CA ASP A 167 4.47 4.81 20.68
C ASP A 167 5.59 5.46 19.83
N GLU A 168 6.69 5.90 20.46
CA GLU A 168 7.86 6.41 19.75
C GLU A 168 8.54 5.33 18.87
N ALA A 169 8.52 4.06 19.30
CA ALA A 169 9.05 2.95 18.52
C ALA A 169 8.24 2.68 17.25
N GLU A 170 6.91 2.71 17.35
CA GLU A 170 5.99 2.53 16.21
C GLU A 170 6.08 3.71 15.23
N ASP A 171 6.10 4.94 15.75
CA ASP A 171 6.25 6.15 14.94
C ASP A 171 7.60 6.16 14.21
N LEU A 172 8.69 5.80 14.91
CA LEU A 172 10.01 5.72 14.29
C LEU A 172 10.08 4.61 13.25
N ALA A 173 9.45 3.45 13.48
CA ALA A 173 9.39 2.36 12.52
C ALA A 173 8.73 2.83 11.21
N CYS A 174 7.59 3.51 11.31
CA CYS A 174 6.90 4.12 10.16
C CYS A 174 7.81 5.11 9.42
N PHE A 175 8.53 5.96 10.15
CA PHE A 175 9.43 6.94 9.57
C PHE A 175 10.59 6.30 8.82
N ILE A 176 11.39 5.45 9.49
CA ILE A 176 12.62 4.89 8.90
C ILE A 176 12.37 3.80 7.87
N ALA A 177 11.18 3.16 7.85
CA ALA A 177 10.79 2.23 6.78
C ALA A 177 10.87 2.88 5.40
N ASN A 178 10.60 4.19 5.29
CA ASN A 178 10.70 4.93 4.03
C ASN A 178 12.13 5.07 3.50
N CYS A 179 13.16 4.79 4.32
CA CYS A 179 14.55 4.75 3.88
C CYS A 179 14.94 3.41 3.23
N PHE A 180 14.08 2.39 3.29
CA PHE A 180 14.34 1.06 2.73
C PHE A 180 13.88 0.98 1.27
N PRO A 181 14.50 0.08 0.45
CA PRO A 181 14.08 -0.14 -0.93
C PRO A 181 12.60 -0.54 -1.07
N ASN A 182 12.10 -1.35 -0.12
CA ASN A 182 10.71 -1.76 -0.03
C ASN A 182 10.17 -1.46 1.38
N PRO A 183 9.55 -0.28 1.60
CA PRO A 183 9.05 0.15 2.90
C PRO A 183 8.01 -0.81 3.50
N ASP A 184 7.10 -1.33 2.67
CA ASP A 184 6.03 -2.23 3.12
C ASP A 184 6.59 -3.58 3.63
N ARG A 185 7.67 -4.06 3.01
CA ARG A 185 8.40 -5.25 3.48
C ARG A 185 9.14 -4.98 4.80
N ALA A 186 9.78 -3.82 4.93
CA ALA A 186 10.62 -3.49 6.09
C ALA A 186 9.83 -3.14 7.35
N LEU A 187 8.69 -2.44 7.20
CA LEU A 187 7.93 -1.86 8.32
C LEU A 187 7.53 -2.87 9.41
N PRO A 188 6.94 -4.04 9.11
CA PRO A 188 6.54 -4.99 10.16
C PRO A 188 7.73 -5.50 10.99
N GLY A 189 8.88 -5.69 10.35
CA GLY A 189 10.12 -6.10 11.01
C GLY A 189 10.72 -4.98 11.87
N LEU A 190 10.79 -3.75 11.34
CA LEU A 190 11.26 -2.59 12.10
C LEU A 190 10.42 -2.35 13.36
N ALA A 191 9.08 -2.36 13.21
CA ALA A 191 8.16 -2.20 14.34
C ALA A 191 8.39 -3.29 15.39
N SER A 192 8.50 -4.55 14.97
CA SER A 192 8.75 -5.67 15.87
C SER A 192 10.06 -5.54 16.66
N LEU A 193 11.16 -5.15 15.99
CA LEU A 193 12.48 -5.02 16.62
C LEU A 193 12.55 -3.80 17.56
N LEU A 194 12.01 -2.66 17.15
CA LEU A 194 12.01 -1.44 17.96
C LEU A 194 11.13 -1.58 19.21
N VAL A 195 9.92 -2.13 19.06
CA VAL A 195 9.05 -2.43 20.21
C VAL A 195 9.71 -3.44 21.14
N ASN A 196 10.38 -4.46 20.61
CA ASN A 196 11.12 -5.42 21.42
C ASN A 196 12.25 -4.77 22.23
N ALA A 197 13.02 -3.87 21.62
CA ALA A 197 14.09 -3.14 22.30
C ALA A 197 13.57 -2.27 23.47
N VAL A 198 12.40 -1.64 23.31
CA VAL A 198 11.77 -0.87 24.39
C VAL A 198 11.18 -1.79 25.47
N GLU A 199 10.33 -2.74 25.07
CA GLU A 199 9.54 -3.57 25.98
C GLU A 199 10.39 -4.63 26.69
N HIS A 200 11.11 -5.44 25.93
CA HIS A 200 11.91 -6.54 26.48
C HIS A 200 13.31 -6.07 26.89
N GLY A 201 13.90 -5.14 26.14
CA GLY A 201 15.22 -4.59 26.45
C GLY A 201 15.17 -3.62 27.63
N ASN A 202 14.68 -2.40 27.40
CA ASN A 202 14.77 -1.34 28.40
C ASN A 202 13.84 -1.53 29.60
N LEU A 203 12.60 -1.97 29.36
CA LEU A 203 11.64 -2.21 30.44
C LEU A 203 11.77 -3.61 31.06
N GLU A 204 12.63 -4.48 30.53
CA GLU A 204 12.89 -5.84 31.04
C GLU A 204 11.61 -6.68 31.24
N LEU A 205 10.59 -6.50 30.39
CA LEU A 205 9.37 -7.31 30.43
C LEU A 205 9.64 -8.63 29.69
N GLY A 206 9.80 -9.73 30.41
CA GLY A 206 10.06 -11.04 29.80
C GLY A 206 8.87 -11.59 29.00
N TYR A 207 9.12 -12.62 28.19
CA TYR A 207 8.09 -13.30 27.40
C TYR A 207 6.92 -13.80 28.27
N GLU A 208 7.22 -14.60 29.29
CA GLU A 208 6.20 -15.20 30.18
C GLU A 208 5.42 -14.15 30.96
N GLU A 209 6.10 -13.10 31.42
CA GLU A 209 5.47 -12.00 32.14
C GLU A 209 4.48 -11.26 31.22
N LYS A 210 4.87 -10.98 29.97
CA LYS A 210 3.99 -10.40 28.95
C LYS A 210 2.75 -11.26 28.72
N SER A 211 2.91 -12.59 28.58
CA SER A 211 1.79 -13.52 28.42
C SER A 211 0.75 -13.39 29.54
N VAL A 212 1.20 -13.26 30.79
CA VAL A 212 0.34 -13.10 31.97
C VAL A 212 -0.33 -11.71 31.99
N LEU A 213 0.42 -10.66 31.67
CA LEU A 213 -0.09 -9.28 31.65
C LEU A 213 -1.13 -9.04 30.55
N LEU A 214 -0.95 -9.65 29.38
CA LEU A 214 -1.93 -9.60 28.29
C LEU A 214 -3.23 -10.33 28.67
N LYS A 215 -3.12 -11.53 29.26
CA LYS A 215 -4.31 -12.30 29.74
C LYS A 215 -5.08 -11.58 30.83
N SER A 216 -4.38 -10.81 31.67
CA SER A 216 -5.00 -10.04 32.77
C SER A 216 -5.44 -8.62 32.37
N GLY A 217 -5.15 -8.17 31.14
CA GLY A 217 -5.47 -6.82 30.67
C GLY A 217 -4.65 -5.69 31.33
N LYS A 218 -3.60 -6.02 32.09
CA LYS A 218 -2.78 -5.05 32.86
C LYS A 218 -1.54 -4.56 32.13
N TRP A 219 -1.30 -5.06 30.91
CA TRP A 219 -0.08 -4.79 30.16
C TRP A 219 0.23 -3.29 30.03
N LYS A 220 -0.76 -2.49 29.61
CA LYS A 220 -0.58 -1.03 29.45
C LYS A 220 -0.27 -0.31 30.77
N GLU A 221 -0.94 -0.69 31.84
CA GLU A 221 -0.70 -0.12 33.19
C GLU A 221 0.74 -0.38 33.66
N ILE A 222 1.24 -1.61 33.45
CA ILE A 222 2.60 -1.98 33.86
C ILE A 222 3.66 -1.30 33.01
N LEU A 223 3.42 -1.11 31.70
CA LEU A 223 4.31 -0.33 30.84
C LEU A 223 4.48 1.09 31.36
N ASP A 224 3.37 1.79 31.60
CA ASP A 224 3.36 3.17 32.11
C ASP A 224 4.04 3.27 33.49
N LEU A 225 3.83 2.26 34.33
CA LEU A 225 4.44 2.18 35.65
C LEU A 225 5.96 2.01 35.54
N ARG A 226 6.44 1.02 34.78
CA ARG A 226 7.88 0.75 34.63
C ARG A 226 8.62 1.93 34.03
N GLN A 227 8.06 2.59 33.02
CA GLN A 227 8.66 3.79 32.41
C GLN A 227 8.92 4.93 33.41
N ARG A 228 8.22 4.97 34.55
CA ARG A 228 8.38 6.00 35.58
C ARG A 228 9.28 5.57 36.75
N GLN A 229 9.68 4.30 36.81
CA GLN A 229 10.53 3.81 37.89
C GLN A 229 11.98 4.27 37.71
N ASP A 230 12.66 4.57 38.82
CA ASP A 230 14.02 5.13 38.81
C ASP A 230 15.05 4.25 38.07
N ASN A 231 14.84 2.93 38.02
CA ASN A 231 15.71 1.98 37.34
C ASN A 231 15.54 1.94 35.80
N PHE A 232 14.43 2.47 35.27
CA PHE A 232 14.08 2.39 33.85
C PHE A 232 13.88 3.77 33.18
N LYS A 233 13.48 4.80 33.94
CA LYS A 233 13.07 6.11 33.41
C LYS A 233 14.11 6.81 32.53
N ASP A 234 15.38 6.58 32.80
CA ASP A 234 16.49 7.21 32.08
C ASP A 234 16.98 6.34 30.90
N ARG A 235 16.46 5.11 30.77
CA ARG A 235 16.87 4.19 29.72
C ARG A 235 16.29 4.60 28.37
N ALA A 236 17.08 4.46 27.32
CA ALA A 236 16.64 4.76 25.96
C ALA A 236 17.21 3.79 24.93
N VAL A 237 16.46 3.53 23.87
CA VAL A 237 16.92 2.74 22.73
C VAL A 237 17.59 3.68 21.75
N GLN A 238 18.83 3.35 21.39
CA GLN A 238 19.59 4.06 20.37
C GLN A 238 19.40 3.38 19.03
N VAL A 239 19.01 4.15 18.01
CA VAL A 239 18.77 3.64 16.66
C VAL A 239 19.65 4.38 15.68
N THR A 240 20.45 3.65 14.91
CA THR A 240 21.30 4.21 13.87
C THR A 240 20.90 3.61 12.53
N LEU A 241 20.50 4.47 11.59
CA LEU A 241 20.26 4.10 10.21
C LEU A 241 21.46 4.52 9.38
N GLU A 242 22.00 3.62 8.56
CA GLU A 242 22.96 3.94 7.52
C GLU A 242 22.53 3.35 6.19
N ARG A 243 22.80 4.07 5.10
CA ARG A 243 22.45 3.63 3.76
C ARG A 243 23.58 3.96 2.80
N ASN A 244 23.85 3.01 1.91
CA ASN A 244 24.73 3.19 0.77
C ASN A 244 24.06 2.66 -0.50
N ALA A 245 24.79 2.62 -1.62
CA ALA A 245 24.28 2.15 -2.89
C ALA A 245 23.87 0.66 -2.89
N GLU A 246 24.45 -0.16 -2.01
CA GLU A 246 24.26 -1.61 -2.00
C GLU A 246 23.26 -2.08 -0.94
N ARG A 247 23.11 -1.35 0.16
CA ARG A 247 22.30 -1.77 1.31
C ARG A 247 21.86 -0.62 2.20
N THR A 248 20.78 -0.87 2.92
CA THR A 248 20.30 -0.09 4.07
C THR A 248 20.45 -0.95 5.32
N LEU A 249 21.01 -0.38 6.37
CA LEU A 249 21.21 -1.03 7.65
C LEU A 249 20.64 -0.19 8.79
N VAL A 250 19.98 -0.85 9.73
CA VAL A 250 19.45 -0.24 10.95
C VAL A 250 19.97 -1.02 12.14
N ASN A 251 20.79 -0.35 12.96
CA ASN A 251 21.26 -0.86 14.23
C ASN A 251 20.35 -0.33 15.35
N ILE A 252 19.84 -1.24 16.19
CA ILE A 252 18.99 -0.95 17.33
C ILE A 252 19.73 -1.46 18.56
N LEU A 253 20.00 -0.58 19.52
CA LEU A 253 20.73 -0.87 20.75
C LEU A 253 19.87 -0.50 21.95
N ASP A 254 19.59 -1.48 22.81
CA ASP A 254 18.93 -1.27 24.09
C ASP A 254 19.92 -1.39 25.27
N GLU A 255 19.50 -0.83 26.41
CA GLU A 255 20.29 -0.79 27.64
C GLU A 255 19.92 -1.94 28.60
N GLY A 256 19.16 -2.93 28.10
CA GLY A 256 18.75 -4.11 28.84
C GLY A 256 19.90 -5.10 29.07
N GLN A 257 19.55 -6.18 29.77
CA GLN A 257 20.48 -7.27 30.06
C GLN A 257 20.74 -8.18 28.84
N GLY A 258 19.93 -8.04 27.78
CA GLY A 258 19.95 -8.92 26.61
C GLY A 258 19.26 -10.25 26.86
N PHE A 259 19.20 -11.10 25.84
CA PHE A 259 18.50 -12.38 25.87
C PHE A 259 19.10 -13.38 24.87
N ASP A 260 18.77 -14.66 25.01
CA ASP A 260 19.15 -15.69 24.03
C ASP A 260 18.26 -15.59 22.79
N TRP A 261 18.68 -14.73 21.86
CA TRP A 261 17.95 -14.43 20.64
C TRP A 261 17.83 -15.62 19.68
N LYS A 262 18.71 -16.62 19.78
CA LYS A 262 18.73 -17.76 18.85
C LYS A 262 17.43 -18.57 18.92
N GLU A 263 16.81 -18.64 20.09
CA GLU A 263 15.53 -19.33 20.30
C GLU A 263 14.34 -18.64 19.60
N TYR A 264 14.50 -17.40 19.14
CA TYR A 264 13.44 -16.57 18.58
C TYR A 264 13.63 -16.25 17.08
N MET A 265 14.70 -16.76 16.46
CA MET A 265 15.01 -16.56 15.04
C MET A 265 14.11 -17.37 14.10
N ASP A 266 13.55 -18.46 14.62
CA ASP A 266 12.63 -19.34 13.93
C ASP A 266 11.27 -19.38 14.63
N ILE A 267 10.23 -19.75 13.86
CA ILE A 267 8.88 -19.92 14.40
C ILE A 267 8.85 -21.26 15.14
N ASP A 268 8.80 -21.21 16.46
CA ASP A 268 8.58 -22.40 17.29
C ASP A 268 7.14 -22.91 17.15
N PRO A 269 6.91 -24.15 16.69
CA PRO A 269 5.57 -24.74 16.59
C PRO A 269 4.80 -24.76 17.91
N SER A 270 5.48 -24.87 19.05
CA SER A 270 4.85 -24.90 20.38
C SER A 270 4.21 -23.56 20.77
N ARG A 271 4.70 -22.44 20.21
CA ARG A 271 4.19 -21.08 20.40
C ARG A 271 3.25 -20.64 19.26
N ALA A 272 2.92 -21.54 18.33
CA ALA A 272 2.19 -21.21 17.10
C ALA A 272 0.73 -20.76 17.31
N LEU A 273 0.16 -20.93 18.51
CA LEU A 273 -1.19 -20.46 18.86
C LEU A 273 -1.18 -19.15 19.68
N GLU A 274 -0.01 -18.62 20.04
CA GLU A 274 0.09 -17.42 20.87
C GLU A 274 -0.03 -16.13 20.04
N THR A 275 -0.68 -15.11 20.59
CA THR A 275 -0.93 -13.84 19.88
C THR A 275 0.27 -12.90 19.85
N HIS A 276 1.38 -13.25 20.51
CA HIS A 276 2.63 -12.48 20.54
C HIS A 276 3.85 -13.40 20.28
N GLY A 277 5.06 -12.84 20.27
CA GLY A 277 6.30 -13.63 20.22
C GLY A 277 6.86 -13.96 18.83
N ARG A 278 6.19 -13.55 17.75
CA ARG A 278 6.57 -13.89 16.37
C ARG A 278 7.40 -12.83 15.66
N GLY A 279 7.49 -11.63 16.24
CA GLY A 279 8.05 -10.45 15.58
C GLY A 279 9.50 -10.63 15.12
N ILE A 280 10.36 -11.24 15.93
CA ILE A 280 11.78 -11.48 15.58
C ILE A 280 11.89 -12.49 14.44
N ALA A 281 11.19 -13.62 14.51
CA ALA A 281 11.18 -14.63 13.46
C ALA A 281 10.62 -14.09 12.13
N GLN A 282 9.57 -13.26 12.18
CA GLN A 282 9.01 -12.59 11.00
C GLN A 282 9.98 -11.56 10.42
N ALA A 283 10.62 -10.75 11.27
CA ALA A 283 11.63 -9.80 10.85
C ALA A 283 12.78 -10.53 10.11
N ASN A 284 13.23 -11.67 10.65
CA ASN A 284 14.29 -12.50 10.09
C ASN A 284 13.92 -13.15 8.74
N LYS A 285 12.69 -13.67 8.61
CA LYS A 285 12.30 -14.45 7.42
C LYS A 285 11.69 -13.63 6.29
N ILE A 286 11.08 -12.49 6.61
CA ILE A 286 10.20 -11.77 5.68
C ILE A 286 10.70 -10.34 5.45
N SER A 287 11.08 -9.62 6.51
CA SER A 287 11.35 -8.19 6.41
C SER A 287 12.76 -7.83 5.95
N PHE A 288 13.77 -8.60 6.36
CA PHE A 288 15.17 -8.27 6.08
C PHE A 288 15.90 -9.43 5.40
N ASP A 289 17.02 -9.12 4.74
CA ASP A 289 17.86 -10.13 4.11
C ASP A 289 18.84 -10.75 5.11
N ASN A 290 19.18 -10.01 6.17
CA ASN A 290 19.92 -10.54 7.31
C ASN A 290 19.55 -9.80 8.60
N LEU A 291 19.56 -10.53 9.72
CA LEU A 291 19.50 -9.97 11.07
C LEU A 291 20.71 -10.45 11.87
N GLU A 292 21.46 -9.52 12.44
CA GLU A 292 22.67 -9.80 13.22
C GLU A 292 22.50 -9.28 14.64
N TYR A 293 22.42 -10.18 15.61
CA TYR A 293 22.37 -9.83 17.02
C TYR A 293 23.76 -9.82 17.66
N SER A 294 23.97 -8.94 18.63
CA SER A 294 25.15 -8.99 19.48
C SER A 294 25.19 -10.29 20.30
N PRO A 295 26.37 -10.74 20.77
CA PRO A 295 26.46 -11.92 21.63
C PRO A 295 25.61 -11.83 22.90
N LYS A 296 25.42 -10.61 23.42
CA LYS A 296 24.58 -10.33 24.59
C LYS A 296 23.08 -10.33 24.24
N GLY A 297 22.72 -10.04 22.98
CA GLY A 297 21.32 -9.96 22.53
C GLY A 297 20.62 -8.64 22.83
N ASN A 298 21.35 -7.61 23.27
CA ASN A 298 20.82 -6.25 23.51
C ASN A 298 21.11 -5.27 22.35
N ALA A 299 21.56 -5.80 21.21
CA ALA A 299 21.70 -5.03 19.99
C ALA A 299 21.38 -5.91 18.79
N VAL A 300 20.71 -5.35 17.80
CA VAL A 300 20.36 -6.01 16.54
C VAL A 300 20.62 -5.09 15.37
N THR A 301 21.27 -5.60 14.34
CA THR A 301 21.43 -4.93 13.05
C THR A 301 20.56 -5.63 12.02
N ALA A 302 19.61 -4.88 11.47
CA ALA A 302 18.75 -5.31 10.37
C ALA A 302 19.31 -4.82 9.03
N ILE A 303 19.45 -5.71 8.05
CA ILE A 303 20.10 -5.43 6.77
C ILE A 303 19.15 -5.74 5.62
N ALA A 304 18.92 -4.75 4.74
CA ALA A 304 18.22 -4.91 3.48
C ALA A 304 19.10 -4.46 2.31
N ARG A 305 19.30 -5.33 1.32
CA ARG A 305 20.05 -5.04 0.10
C ARG A 305 19.20 -4.18 -0.84
N ALA A 306 19.86 -3.30 -1.58
CA ALA A 306 19.23 -2.59 -2.67
C ALA A 306 18.76 -3.62 -3.72
N GLU A 307 17.56 -3.44 -4.27
CA GLU A 307 17.12 -4.26 -5.40
C GLU A 307 18.03 -3.98 -6.60
N THR A 308 18.73 -5.02 -7.06
CA THR A 308 19.47 -4.94 -8.32
C THR A 308 18.45 -4.77 -9.43
N SER A 309 18.35 -3.57 -10.00
CA SER A 309 17.59 -3.36 -11.22
C SER A 309 18.27 -4.19 -12.31
N ILE A 310 17.72 -5.36 -12.63
CA ILE A 310 18.08 -6.04 -13.87
C ILE A 310 17.49 -5.16 -14.97
N LEU A 311 18.32 -4.30 -15.54
CA LEU A 311 18.01 -3.62 -16.80
C LEU A 311 17.89 -4.72 -17.85
N TRP A 312 16.66 -5.02 -18.27
CA TRP A 312 16.37 -5.83 -19.46
C TRP A 312 16.68 -5.05 -20.72
#